data_AF-A0A2D7AVQ4-F1
#
_entry.id   AF-A0A2D7AVQ4-F1
#
_cell.length_a   1.000
_cell.length_b   1.000
_cell.length_c   1.000
_cell.angle_alpha   90.00
_cell.angle_beta   90.00
_cell.angle_gamma   90.00
#
_symmetry.space_group_name_H-M   'P 1'
#
loop_
_entity.id
_entity.type
_entity.pdbx_description
1 polymer ?
#
loop_
_entity_poly.entity_id
_entity_poly.type
_entity_poly.pdbx_seq_one_letter_code
_entity_poly.pdbx_strand_id
1 'polypeptide(L)'
;MVSGETSVETSLTQSQSALRKVSAEYCTDAVKKGWIEATGGLAGFASTLINGKSDDETRDYASRIGAKSDAPSLVLARIVSDAQAARTGLADVSREARDVLETGGQDSATRADVMSYERALVRAQMAYRNFQGALGDVTSRSDMDMDIAPVDRELKSFADTIDDARDTADGLADKYASLSRSTS
;
A
#
# COMPACT_ATOMS: atom_id res chain seq x y z
N MET A 1 3.38 -51.53 -14.78
CA MET A 1 3.57 -50.72 -13.55
C MET A 1 3.20 -49.29 -13.91
N VAL A 2 2.30 -48.70 -13.14
CA VAL A 2 1.62 -47.42 -13.41
C VAL A 2 2.59 -46.24 -13.16
N SER A 3 2.74 -45.36 -14.15
CA SER A 3 3.39 -44.05 -13.99
C SER A 3 2.53 -43.16 -13.11
N GLY A 4 3.01 -42.89 -11.90
CA GLY A 4 2.44 -41.92 -10.95
C GLY A 4 3.15 -40.57 -11.05
N GLU A 5 3.18 -39.97 -12.24
CA GLU A 5 3.73 -38.63 -12.45
C GLU A 5 2.80 -37.87 -13.40
N THR A 6 1.63 -37.49 -12.89
CA THR A 6 0.75 -36.56 -13.59
C THR A 6 -0.11 -35.89 -12.54
N SER A 7 -0.08 -34.55 -12.52
CA SER A 7 -0.94 -33.67 -11.72
C SER A 7 -0.42 -33.14 -10.37
N VAL A 8 0.88 -32.87 -10.22
CA VAL A 8 1.36 -32.04 -9.08
C VAL A 8 2.13 -30.79 -9.53
N GLU A 9 2.80 -30.81 -10.67
CA GLU A 9 3.65 -29.67 -11.09
C GLU A 9 2.95 -28.55 -11.86
N THR A 10 1.71 -28.73 -12.34
CA THR A 10 1.03 -27.72 -13.17
C THR A 10 0.27 -26.64 -12.40
N SER A 11 0.19 -26.72 -11.06
CA SER A 11 -0.53 -25.71 -10.24
C SER A 11 0.38 -24.61 -9.66
N LEU A 12 1.70 -24.75 -9.77
CA LEU A 12 2.68 -23.82 -9.16
C LEU A 12 3.09 -22.66 -10.07
N THR A 13 2.65 -22.66 -11.32
CA THR A 13 2.95 -21.64 -12.35
C THR A 13 1.69 -21.10 -13.02
N GLN A 14 0.60 -20.94 -12.27
CA GLN A 14 -0.44 -20.00 -12.69
C GLN A 14 0.24 -18.62 -12.68
N SER A 15 0.65 -18.16 -13.88
CA SER A 15 1.38 -16.90 -14.07
C SER A 15 0.77 -15.83 -13.18
N GLN A 16 1.55 -15.31 -12.24
CA GLN A 16 1.09 -14.25 -11.33
C GLN A 16 0.43 -13.16 -12.19
N SER A 17 -0.84 -12.88 -11.91
CA SER A 17 -1.60 -11.85 -12.62
C SER A 17 -0.82 -10.53 -12.58
N ALA A 18 -1.01 -9.69 -13.59
CA ALA A 18 -0.38 -8.38 -13.62
C ALA A 18 -0.74 -7.57 -12.36
N LEU A 19 -2.00 -7.62 -11.92
CA LEU A 19 -2.45 -7.03 -10.65
C LEU A 19 -1.64 -7.50 -9.44
N ARG A 20 -1.40 -8.81 -9.31
CA ARG A 20 -0.59 -9.35 -8.20
C ARG A 20 0.86 -8.91 -8.27
N LYS A 21 1.44 -8.75 -9.47
CA LYS A 21 2.82 -8.28 -9.64
C LYS A 21 2.94 -6.83 -9.20
N VAL A 22 2.12 -5.95 -9.76
CA VAL A 22 2.16 -4.51 -9.48
C VAL A 22 1.82 -4.23 -8.01
N SER A 23 0.86 -4.96 -7.42
CA SER A 23 0.55 -4.86 -5.97
C SER A 23 1.71 -5.28 -5.07
N ALA A 24 2.44 -6.35 -5.44
CA ALA A 24 3.58 -6.84 -4.67
C ALA A 24 4.79 -5.89 -4.78
N GLU A 25 5.03 -5.34 -5.98
CA GLU A 25 6.04 -4.31 -6.22
C GLU A 25 5.76 -3.06 -5.40
N TYR A 26 4.52 -2.56 -5.41
CA TYR A 26 4.09 -1.43 -4.59
C TYR A 26 4.36 -1.66 -3.10
N CYS A 27 3.96 -2.83 -2.57
CA CYS A 27 4.20 -3.17 -1.17
C CYS A 27 5.69 -3.22 -0.82
N THR A 28 6.51 -3.76 -1.73
CA THR A 28 7.96 -3.86 -1.56
C THR A 28 8.61 -2.48 -1.57
N ASP A 29 8.20 -1.63 -2.51
CA ASP A 29 8.70 -0.27 -2.63
C ASP A 29 8.32 0.59 -1.45
N ALA A 30 7.10 0.46 -0.92
CA ALA A 30 6.65 1.20 0.26
C ALA A 30 7.54 0.91 1.49
N VAL A 31 7.95 -0.35 1.67
CA VAL A 31 8.89 -0.74 2.73
C VAL A 31 10.32 -0.28 2.41
N LYS A 32 10.79 -0.52 1.18
CA LYS A 32 12.16 -0.17 0.75
C LYS A 32 12.43 1.33 0.86
N LYS A 33 11.46 2.15 0.48
CA LYS A 33 11.53 3.61 0.60
C LYS A 33 11.32 4.09 2.05
N GLY A 34 10.84 3.21 2.92
CA GLY A 34 10.65 3.48 4.34
C GLY A 34 9.44 4.34 4.65
N TRP A 35 8.46 4.38 3.74
CA TRP A 35 7.17 5.06 3.99
C TRP A 35 6.38 4.32 5.07
N ILE A 36 6.58 3.01 5.15
CA ILE A 36 6.00 2.14 6.14
C ILE A 36 7.08 1.23 6.72
N GLU A 37 6.87 0.79 7.96
CA GLU A 37 7.70 -0.25 8.52
C GLU A 37 7.45 -1.58 7.82
N ALA A 38 8.52 -2.37 7.68
CA ALA A 38 8.38 -3.79 7.42
C ALA A 38 7.62 -4.39 8.61
N THR A 39 6.33 -4.64 8.45
CA THR A 39 5.57 -5.46 9.41
C THR A 39 6.36 -6.74 9.59
N GLY A 40 6.87 -6.99 10.80
CA GLY A 40 7.63 -8.20 11.16
C GLY A 40 6.77 -9.48 11.15
N GLY A 41 5.85 -9.60 10.20
CA GLY A 41 4.80 -10.61 10.16
C GLY A 41 3.92 -10.59 11.42
N LEU A 42 3.35 -11.76 11.72
CA LEU A 42 2.60 -12.03 12.95
C LEU A 42 3.39 -11.68 14.22
N ALA A 43 4.73 -11.78 14.21
CA ALA A 43 5.57 -11.45 15.36
C ALA A 43 5.60 -9.95 15.64
N GLY A 44 5.61 -9.11 14.59
CA GLY A 44 5.48 -7.66 14.74
C GLY A 44 4.11 -7.26 15.30
N PHE A 45 3.04 -7.87 14.79
CA PHE A 45 1.68 -7.64 15.28
C PHE A 45 1.48 -8.13 16.72
N ALA A 46 1.97 -9.33 17.06
CA ALA A 46 1.93 -9.86 18.42
C ALA A 46 2.76 -8.99 19.38
N SER A 47 3.92 -8.49 18.95
CA SER A 47 4.72 -7.55 19.74
C SER A 47 3.97 -6.24 19.99
N THR A 48 3.25 -5.69 19.01
CA THR A 48 2.42 -4.49 19.20
C THR A 48 1.25 -4.74 20.16
N LEU A 49 0.65 -5.93 20.16
CA LEU A 49 -0.41 -6.29 21.09
C LEU A 49 0.10 -6.55 22.53
N ILE A 50 1.29 -7.15 22.67
CA ILE A 50 1.87 -7.53 23.97
C ILE A 50 2.57 -6.33 24.62
N ASN A 51 3.30 -5.54 23.84
CA ASN A 51 4.19 -4.49 24.35
C ASN A 51 3.65 -3.07 24.11
N GLY A 52 2.48 -2.92 23.46
CA GLY A 52 2.05 -1.63 22.91
C GLY A 52 2.87 -1.24 21.67
N LYS A 53 2.54 -0.10 21.06
CA LYS A 53 3.32 0.44 19.93
C LYS A 53 4.76 0.66 20.41
N SER A 54 5.71 -0.10 19.87
CA SER A 54 7.12 0.01 20.24
C SER A 54 7.62 1.44 19.94
N ASP A 55 8.14 2.14 20.94
CA ASP A 55 8.76 3.48 20.84
C ASP A 55 10.13 3.46 20.12
N ASP A 56 10.30 2.62 19.08
CA ASP A 56 11.51 2.65 18.27
C ASP A 56 11.41 3.82 17.28
N GLU A 57 11.53 5.06 17.81
CA GLU A 57 11.48 6.32 17.03
C GLU A 57 12.40 6.25 15.79
N THR A 58 13.51 5.50 15.88
CA THR A 58 14.48 5.31 14.79
C THR A 58 13.92 4.63 13.53
N ARG A 59 12.80 3.93 13.63
CA ARG A 59 12.18 3.21 12.49
C ARG A 59 11.00 3.94 11.87
N ASP A 60 10.47 4.95 12.55
CA ASP A 60 9.34 5.73 12.06
C ASP A 60 9.76 6.65 10.90
N TYR A 61 8.84 6.87 9.97
CA TYR A 61 9.07 7.70 8.79
C TYR A 61 9.51 9.13 9.17
N ALA A 62 8.87 9.73 10.17
CA ALA A 62 9.16 11.10 10.62
C ALA A 62 10.62 11.27 11.05
N SER A 63 11.15 10.35 11.85
CA SER A 63 12.55 10.36 12.26
C SER A 63 13.51 10.14 11.10
N ARG A 64 13.15 9.26 10.16
CA ARG A 64 14.00 8.95 8.98
C ARG A 64 14.19 10.15 8.05
N ILE A 65 13.18 11.01 7.94
CA ILE A 65 13.27 12.23 7.13
C ILE A 65 13.74 13.44 7.95
N GLY A 66 14.08 13.24 9.23
CA GLY A 66 14.52 14.31 10.12
C GLY A 66 13.41 15.33 10.44
N ALA A 67 12.15 14.91 10.58
CA ALA A 67 11.03 15.84 10.77
C ALA A 67 11.23 16.82 11.94
N LYS A 68 11.91 16.38 13.01
CA LYS A 68 12.24 17.17 14.20
C LYS A 68 13.62 17.85 14.17
N SER A 69 14.51 17.51 13.23
CA SER A 69 15.93 17.91 13.24
C SER A 69 16.39 18.66 12.00
N ASP A 70 15.89 18.28 10.83
CA ASP A 70 16.38 18.76 9.54
C ASP A 70 15.68 20.07 9.16
N ALA A 71 16.15 20.76 8.12
CA ALA A 71 15.53 22.01 7.69
C ALA A 71 14.06 21.77 7.26
N PRO A 72 13.06 22.54 7.77
CA PRO A 72 11.65 22.30 7.47
C PRO A 72 11.34 22.24 5.97
N SER A 73 11.97 23.09 5.16
CA SER A 73 11.81 23.08 3.70
C SER A 73 12.23 21.76 3.04
N LEU A 74 13.32 21.13 3.52
CA LEU A 74 13.77 19.84 3.02
C LEU A 74 12.81 18.72 3.43
N VAL A 75 12.33 18.75 4.68
CA VAL A 75 11.36 17.80 5.20
C VAL A 75 10.05 17.88 4.41
N LEU A 76 9.50 19.08 4.23
CA LEU A 76 8.25 19.29 3.48
C LEU A 76 8.37 18.85 2.01
N ALA A 77 9.49 19.21 1.35
CA ALA A 77 9.75 18.75 -0.02
C ALA A 77 9.87 17.22 -0.10
N ARG A 78 10.44 16.59 0.93
CA ARG A 78 10.53 15.14 1.01
C ARG A 78 9.16 14.48 1.18
N ILE A 79 8.31 15.01 2.07
CA ILE A 79 6.94 14.54 2.27
C ILE A 79 6.15 14.62 0.96
N VAL A 80 6.24 15.73 0.22
CA VAL A 80 5.56 15.87 -1.09
C VAL A 80 6.04 14.80 -2.07
N SER A 81 7.35 14.64 -2.22
CA SER A 81 7.94 13.68 -3.16
C SER A 81 7.56 12.24 -2.84
N ASP A 82 7.63 11.86 -1.56
CA ASP A 82 7.26 10.53 -1.09
C ASP A 82 5.75 10.28 -1.22
N ALA A 83 4.90 11.26 -0.86
CA ALA A 83 3.45 11.19 -1.03
C ALA A 83 3.04 11.05 -2.49
N GLN A 84 3.65 11.82 -3.39
CA GLN A 84 3.41 11.75 -4.83
C GLN A 84 3.80 10.38 -5.40
N ALA A 85 4.96 9.85 -5.00
CA ALA A 85 5.40 8.53 -5.42
C ALA A 85 4.48 7.42 -4.88
N ALA A 86 4.03 7.52 -3.63
CA ALA A 86 3.11 6.57 -3.03
C ALA A 86 1.72 6.61 -3.68
N ARG A 87 1.22 7.80 -3.99
CA ARG A 87 -0.03 8.02 -4.72
C ARG A 87 0.04 7.46 -6.13
N THR A 88 1.09 7.78 -6.88
CA THR A 88 1.26 7.32 -8.27
C THR A 88 1.32 5.80 -8.31
N GLY A 89 2.09 5.17 -7.41
CA GLY A 89 2.14 3.72 -7.31
C GLY A 89 0.79 3.08 -6.99
N LEU A 90 -0.01 3.67 -6.08
CA LEU A 90 -1.37 3.17 -5.80
C LEU A 90 -2.30 3.35 -7.01
N ALA A 91 -2.18 4.47 -7.73
CA ALA A 91 -2.96 4.71 -8.93
C ALA A 91 -2.65 3.68 -10.04
N ASP A 92 -1.39 3.30 -10.20
CA ASP A 92 -0.98 2.24 -11.13
C ASP A 92 -1.55 0.87 -10.73
N VAL A 93 -1.50 0.52 -9.44
CA VAL A 93 -2.13 -0.69 -8.90
C VAL A 93 -3.65 -0.68 -9.15
N SER A 94 -4.30 0.49 -8.97
CA SER A 94 -5.75 0.65 -9.15
C SER A 94 -6.17 0.64 -10.61
N ARG A 95 -5.33 1.11 -11.53
CA ARG A 95 -5.57 0.96 -12.97
C ARG A 95 -5.64 -0.52 -13.36
N GLU A 96 -4.64 -1.30 -12.94
CA GLU A 96 -4.61 -2.73 -13.21
C GLU A 96 -5.80 -3.47 -12.57
N ALA A 97 -6.23 -3.04 -11.39
CA ALA A 97 -7.44 -3.57 -10.75
C ALA A 97 -8.72 -3.29 -11.56
N ARG A 98 -8.85 -2.09 -12.15
CA ARG A 98 -9.97 -1.76 -13.03
C ARG A 98 -9.94 -2.58 -14.32
N ASP A 99 -8.76 -2.82 -14.88
CA ASP A 99 -8.61 -3.69 -16.05
C ASP A 99 -9.12 -5.12 -15.74
N VAL A 100 -8.82 -5.64 -14.54
CA VAL A 100 -9.36 -6.92 -14.04
C VAL A 100 -10.88 -6.86 -13.85
N LEU A 101 -11.48 -5.72 -13.50
CA LEU A 101 -12.93 -5.55 -13.41
C LEU A 101 -13.60 -5.54 -14.79
N GLU A 102 -13.00 -4.86 -15.77
CA GLU A 102 -13.55 -4.66 -17.11
C GLU A 102 -13.39 -5.89 -18.02
N THR A 103 -12.32 -6.66 -17.88
CA THR A 103 -12.15 -7.92 -18.63
C THR A 103 -13.13 -8.98 -18.12
N GLY A 104 -14.23 -9.15 -18.86
CA GLY A 104 -15.35 -10.07 -18.57
C GLY A 104 -15.12 -11.53 -18.97
N GLY A 105 -13.87 -12.03 -18.95
CA GLY A 105 -13.54 -13.42 -19.31
C GLY A 105 -13.43 -14.36 -18.09
N GLN A 106 -13.46 -15.66 -18.33
CA GLN A 106 -13.33 -16.75 -17.34
C GLN A 106 -12.03 -16.71 -16.50
N ASP A 107 -11.07 -15.82 -16.81
CA ASP A 107 -9.89 -15.47 -15.99
C ASP A 107 -10.21 -14.37 -14.98
N SER A 108 -11.28 -14.62 -14.25
CA SER A 108 -11.96 -13.68 -13.39
C SER A 108 -11.18 -13.35 -12.11
N ALA A 109 -11.34 -12.14 -11.56
CA ALA A 109 -10.71 -11.69 -10.30
C ALA A 109 -10.58 -12.83 -9.28
N THR A 110 -9.36 -13.29 -9.03
CA THR A 110 -9.13 -14.40 -8.10
C THR A 110 -9.08 -13.87 -6.67
N ARG A 111 -9.35 -14.74 -5.69
CA ARG A 111 -9.14 -14.40 -4.27
C ARG A 111 -7.73 -13.85 -4.01
N ALA A 112 -6.73 -14.38 -4.70
CA ALA A 112 -5.35 -13.93 -4.56
C ALA A 112 -5.14 -12.52 -5.11
N ASP A 113 -5.85 -12.14 -6.18
CA ASP A 113 -5.81 -10.80 -6.74
C ASP A 113 -6.45 -9.77 -5.80
N VAL A 114 -7.64 -10.09 -5.29
CA VAL A 114 -8.36 -9.26 -4.30
C VAL A 114 -7.46 -9.01 -3.08
N MET A 115 -6.92 -10.07 -2.48
CA MET A 115 -6.04 -9.97 -1.31
C MET A 115 -4.76 -9.18 -1.58
N SER A 116 -4.17 -9.34 -2.77
CA SER A 116 -2.97 -8.58 -3.15
C SER A 116 -3.27 -7.10 -3.28
N TYR A 117 -4.40 -6.73 -3.89
CA TYR A 117 -4.86 -5.35 -4.01
C TYR A 117 -5.17 -4.72 -2.65
N GLU A 118 -5.94 -5.41 -1.80
CA GLU A 118 -6.25 -4.96 -0.43
C GLU A 118 -4.98 -4.72 0.39
N ARG A 119 -3.99 -5.62 0.27
CA ARG A 119 -2.71 -5.45 0.95
C ARG A 119 -2.00 -4.18 0.49
N ALA A 120 -2.00 -3.88 -0.82
CA ALA A 120 -1.42 -2.64 -1.34
C ALA A 120 -2.18 -1.41 -0.83
N LEU A 121 -3.51 -1.44 -0.81
CA LEU A 121 -4.35 -0.37 -0.26
C LEU A 121 -4.05 -0.11 1.23
N VAL A 122 -3.94 -1.15 2.04
CA VAL A 122 -3.58 -1.01 3.46
C VAL A 122 -2.20 -0.39 3.62
N ARG A 123 -1.22 -0.75 2.78
CA ARG A 123 0.12 -0.13 2.79
C ARG A 123 0.06 1.35 2.42
N ALA A 124 -0.74 1.71 1.43
CA ALA A 124 -0.94 3.11 1.05
C ALA A 124 -1.55 3.93 2.20
N GLN A 125 -2.58 3.39 2.87
CA GLN A 125 -3.20 4.02 4.04
C GLN A 125 -2.22 4.18 5.22
N MET A 126 -1.33 3.20 5.43
CA MET A 126 -0.26 3.31 6.42
C MET A 126 0.75 4.40 6.05
N ALA A 127 1.21 4.44 4.80
CA ALA A 127 2.13 5.46 4.29
C ALA A 127 1.52 6.86 4.46
N TYR A 128 0.26 7.04 4.06
CA TYR A 128 -0.48 8.29 4.22
C TYR A 128 -0.51 8.77 5.68
N ARG A 129 -0.85 7.89 6.63
CA ARG A 129 -0.83 8.24 8.07
C ARG A 129 0.56 8.63 8.56
N ASN A 130 1.60 7.93 8.10
CA ASN A 130 2.98 8.26 8.45
C ASN A 130 3.42 9.62 7.90
N PHE A 131 3.00 9.97 6.68
CA PHE A 131 3.25 11.28 6.09
C PHE A 131 2.54 12.40 6.85
N GLN A 132 1.27 12.18 7.25
CA GLN A 132 0.54 13.11 8.11
C GLN A 132 1.21 13.28 9.47
N GLY A 133 1.69 12.19 10.08
CA GLY A 133 2.44 12.25 11.34
C GLY A 133 3.70 13.11 11.21
N ALA A 134 4.51 12.89 10.17
CA ALA A 134 5.71 13.68 9.92
C ALA A 134 5.41 15.16 9.62
N LEU A 135 4.30 15.45 8.93
CA LEU A 135 3.84 16.82 8.74
C LEU A 135 3.43 17.47 10.07
N GLY A 136 2.74 16.73 10.94
CA GLY A 136 2.41 17.19 12.29
C GLY A 136 3.66 17.53 13.11
N ASP A 137 4.68 16.66 13.06
CA ASP A 137 5.95 16.89 13.73
C ASP A 137 6.65 18.15 13.21
N VAL A 138 6.78 18.32 11.89
CA VAL A 138 7.49 19.49 11.34
C VAL A 138 6.73 20.79 11.58
N THR A 139 5.39 20.77 11.52
CA THR A 139 4.55 21.96 11.71
C THR A 139 4.45 22.41 13.17
N SER A 140 4.70 21.50 14.12
CA SER A 140 4.74 21.82 15.55
C SER A 140 6.01 22.54 15.99
N ARG A 141 7.02 22.64 15.12
CA ARG A 141 8.32 23.24 15.48
C ARG A 141 8.24 24.76 15.54
N SER A 142 9.03 25.35 16.44
CA SER A 142 9.10 26.80 16.61
C SER A 142 9.82 27.52 15.46
N ASP A 143 10.64 26.81 14.67
CA ASP A 143 11.37 27.33 13.51
C ASP A 143 10.62 27.11 12.18
N MET A 144 9.38 26.64 12.24
CA MET A 144 8.52 26.46 11.06
C MET A 144 7.92 27.80 10.61
N ASP A 145 8.37 28.30 9.46
CA ASP A 145 7.87 29.52 8.79
C ASP A 145 7.68 29.30 7.28
N MET A 146 7.31 28.08 6.89
CA MET A 146 7.14 27.67 5.50
C MET A 146 5.67 27.44 5.16
N ASP A 147 5.29 27.73 3.92
CA ASP A 147 3.96 27.38 3.40
C ASP A 147 3.81 25.86 3.25
N ILE A 148 2.79 25.31 3.91
CA ILE A 148 2.45 23.88 3.85
C ILE A 148 1.43 23.54 2.77
N ALA A 149 0.85 24.54 2.08
CA ALA A 149 -0.17 24.32 1.05
C ALA A 149 0.26 23.33 -0.05
N PRO A 150 1.53 23.26 -0.49
CA PRO A 150 1.97 22.22 -1.42
C PRO A 150 1.85 20.81 -0.84
N VAL A 151 2.18 20.62 0.45
CA VAL A 151 2.08 19.33 1.14
C VAL A 151 0.62 18.95 1.33
N ASP A 152 -0.22 19.87 1.80
CA ASP A 152 -1.64 19.63 2.00
C ASP A 152 -2.34 19.23 0.69
N ARG A 153 -1.99 19.88 -0.42
CA ARG A 153 -2.53 19.55 -1.75
C ARG A 153 -2.16 18.13 -2.17
N GLU A 154 -0.91 17.73 -1.97
CA GLU A 154 -0.46 16.39 -2.36
C GLU A 154 -1.07 15.31 -1.44
N LEU A 155 -1.11 15.54 -0.12
CA LEU A 155 -1.75 14.64 0.82
C LEU A 155 -3.24 14.51 0.55
N LYS A 156 -3.93 15.60 0.20
CA LYS A 156 -5.33 15.54 -0.23
C LYS A 156 -5.49 14.69 -1.49
N SER A 157 -4.67 14.92 -2.51
CA SER A 157 -4.71 14.12 -3.74
C SER A 157 -4.45 12.63 -3.47
N PHE A 158 -3.59 12.31 -2.49
CA PHE A 158 -3.33 10.94 -2.09
C PHE A 158 -4.53 10.33 -1.34
N ALA A 159 -5.18 11.09 -0.45
CA ALA A 159 -6.42 10.66 0.19
C ALA A 159 -7.52 10.35 -0.83
N ASP A 160 -7.73 11.24 -1.81
CA ASP A 160 -8.71 11.02 -2.89
C ASP A 160 -8.39 9.73 -3.67
N THR A 161 -7.11 9.46 -3.95
CA THR A 161 -6.68 8.21 -4.62
C THR A 161 -6.90 6.96 -3.74
N ILE A 162 -6.78 7.08 -2.42
CA ILE A 162 -7.08 6.00 -1.47
C ILE A 162 -8.58 5.71 -1.45
N ASP A 163 -9.42 6.74 -1.53
CA ASP A 163 -10.87 6.58 -1.57
C ASP A 163 -11.32 5.90 -2.88
N ASP A 164 -10.81 6.35 -4.03
CA ASP A 164 -11.04 5.67 -5.32
C ASP A 164 -10.57 4.19 -5.31
N ALA A 165 -9.48 3.92 -4.58
CA ALA A 165 -8.96 2.57 -4.44
C ALA A 165 -9.82 1.70 -3.52
N ARG A 166 -10.51 2.27 -2.53
CA ARG A 166 -11.51 1.54 -1.72
C ARG A 166 -12.68 1.09 -2.57
N ASP A 167 -13.22 1.99 -3.39
CA ASP A 167 -14.32 1.66 -4.31
C ASP A 167 -13.91 0.54 -5.30
N THR A 168 -12.66 0.57 -5.74
CA THR A 168 -12.10 -0.47 -6.62
C THR A 168 -11.93 -1.81 -5.88
N ALA A 169 -11.53 -1.81 -4.60
CA ALA A 169 -11.44 -3.01 -3.77
C ALA A 169 -12.80 -3.66 -3.59
N ASP A 170 -13.82 -2.85 -3.29
CA ASP A 170 -15.20 -3.32 -3.13
C ASP A 170 -15.72 -3.94 -4.44
N GLY A 171 -15.48 -3.29 -5.58
CA GLY A 171 -15.81 -3.84 -6.89
C GLY A 171 -15.12 -5.18 -7.18
N LEU A 172 -13.85 -5.33 -6.81
CA LEU A 172 -13.12 -6.60 -6.96
C LEU A 172 -13.69 -7.71 -6.09
N ALA A 173 -14.05 -7.39 -4.84
CA ALA A 173 -14.68 -8.33 -3.92
C ALA A 173 -16.07 -8.77 -4.40
N ASP A 174 -16.88 -7.84 -4.91
CA ASP A 174 -18.20 -8.13 -5.48
C ASP A 174 -18.11 -9.01 -6.73
N LYS A 175 -17.17 -8.70 -7.64
CA LYS A 175 -16.90 -9.53 -8.81
C LYS A 175 -16.53 -10.94 -8.37
N TYR A 176 -15.56 -11.10 -7.47
CA TYR A 176 -15.16 -12.40 -6.92
C TYR A 176 -16.34 -13.17 -6.30
N ALA A 177 -17.17 -12.53 -5.49
CA ALA A 177 -18.33 -13.15 -4.86
C ALA A 177 -19.38 -13.62 -5.89
N SER A 178 -19.60 -12.85 -6.97
CA SER A 178 -20.53 -13.22 -8.05
C SER A 178 -20.09 -14.47 -8.82
N LEU A 179 -18.78 -14.62 -9.04
CA LEU A 179 -18.19 -15.76 -9.76
C LEU A 179 -18.25 -17.03 -8.90
N SER A 180 -17.95 -16.91 -7.61
CA SER A 180 -18.07 -18.02 -6.67
C SER A 180 -19.49 -18.57 -6.61
N ARG A 181 -20.51 -17.70 -6.67
CA ARG A 181 -21.93 -18.09 -6.70
C ARG A 181 -22.36 -18.73 -8.03
N SER A 182 -21.75 -18.33 -9.15
CA SER A 182 -22.11 -18.85 -10.48
C SER A 182 -21.49 -20.23 -10.77
N THR A 183 -20.46 -20.61 -10.01
CA THR A 183 -19.72 -21.87 -10.17
C THR A 183 -20.14 -22.95 -9.16
N SER A 184 -21.01 -22.61 -8.20
CA SER A 184 -21.58 -23.52 -7.19
C SER A 184 -22.95 -24.03 -7.62
#